data_AF-A0A525WGF7-F1
#
_entry.id   AF-A0A525WGF7-F1
#
_cell.length_a   1.000
_cell.length_b   1.000
_cell.length_c   1.000
_cell.angle_alpha   90.00
_cell.angle_beta   90.00
_cell.angle_gamma   90.00
#
_symmetry.space_group_name_H-M   'P 1'
#
loop_
_entity.id
_entity.type
_entity.pdbx_description
1 polymer ?
#
loop_
_entity_poly.entity_id
_entity_poly.type
_entity_poly.pdbx_seq_one_letter_code
_entity_poly.pdbx_strand_id
1 'polypeptide(L)'
;MSPFCCPRVLIAAIALAATGLACARTQAIDFDVRMPTEYTLYRTGVDLISNAHDETLRIHIATFDANQDSKYNQANCEFAKEYFNANQPHYRGSIYSTIKIKYWCEKGRFRK
;
A
#
# COMPACT_ATOMS: atom_id res chain seq x y z
N MET A 1 -40.05 -38.34 7.47
CA MET A 1 -39.14 -37.93 8.56
C MET A 1 -38.87 -36.44 8.41
N SER A 2 -39.56 -35.61 9.19
CA SER A 2 -39.09 -34.27 9.60
C SER A 2 -38.16 -34.45 10.81
N PRO A 3 -37.29 -33.47 11.17
CA PRO A 3 -37.71 -32.31 11.98
C PRO A 3 -37.16 -30.96 11.45
N PHE A 4 -37.89 -29.83 11.51
CA PHE A 4 -38.01 -28.85 12.63
C PHE A 4 -36.65 -28.17 12.98
N CYS A 5 -36.46 -26.86 13.18
CA CYS A 5 -37.25 -25.77 13.77
C CYS A 5 -36.49 -24.41 13.52
N CYS A 6 -37.07 -23.32 12.97
CA CYS A 6 -37.83 -22.19 13.60
C CYS A 6 -36.97 -21.16 14.42
N PRO A 7 -37.35 -19.86 14.62
CA PRO A 7 -38.50 -19.07 14.09
C PRO A 7 -38.22 -17.58 13.68
N ARG A 8 -39.18 -17.00 12.93
CA ARG A 8 -39.87 -15.66 13.03
C ARG A 8 -39.01 -14.40 13.28
N VAL A 9 -39.17 -13.26 12.60
CA VAL A 9 -40.31 -12.30 12.60
C VAL A 9 -40.14 -11.44 11.31
N LEU A 10 -41.14 -11.17 10.45
CA LEU A 10 -42.04 -10.00 10.54
C LEU A 10 -43.15 -10.06 9.47
N ILE A 11 -44.39 -10.05 9.96
CA ILE A 11 -45.56 -9.25 9.54
C ILE A 11 -46.00 -9.32 8.07
N ALA A 12 -47.20 -9.89 7.89
CA ALA A 12 -48.02 -9.81 6.69
C ALA A 12 -48.83 -8.50 6.65
N ALA A 13 -49.00 -7.92 5.44
CA ALA A 13 -50.25 -7.41 4.86
C ALA A 13 -49.91 -6.38 3.74
N ILE A 14 -50.19 -6.60 2.45
CA ILE A 14 -51.47 -6.48 1.69
C ILE A 14 -51.30 -5.37 0.61
N ALA A 15 -51.93 -5.63 -0.53
CA ALA A 15 -52.37 -4.72 -1.59
C ALA A 15 -51.43 -4.42 -2.79
N LEU A 16 -51.76 -5.16 -3.85
CA LEU A 16 -51.75 -4.84 -5.27
C LEU A 16 -52.08 -3.36 -5.59
N ALA A 17 -51.25 -2.67 -6.37
CA ALA A 17 -51.68 -1.72 -7.41
C ALA A 17 -50.49 -1.29 -8.28
N ALA A 18 -50.66 -1.48 -9.59
CA ALA A 18 -49.73 -1.07 -10.63
C ALA A 18 -49.70 0.46 -10.76
N THR A 19 -48.50 1.04 -10.81
CA THR A 19 -48.11 2.10 -11.76
C THR A 19 -46.60 2.28 -11.65
N GLY A 20 -45.94 2.34 -12.81
CA GLY A 20 -44.49 2.32 -12.95
C GLY A 20 -43.80 3.35 -12.06
N LEU A 21 -42.90 2.86 -11.21
CA LEU A 21 -41.89 3.67 -10.57
C LEU A 21 -40.56 3.08 -11.01
N ALA A 22 -39.81 3.88 -11.77
CA ALA A 22 -38.55 3.53 -12.36
C ALA A 22 -37.66 2.82 -11.32
N CYS A 23 -37.21 1.62 -11.67
CA CYS A 23 -36.16 0.92 -10.96
C CYS A 23 -34.88 1.76 -11.12
N ALA A 24 -34.69 2.74 -10.24
CA ALA A 24 -33.45 3.47 -10.14
C ALA A 24 -32.37 2.45 -9.77
N ARG A 25 -31.60 2.03 -10.77
CA ARG A 25 -30.35 1.30 -10.56
C ARG A 25 -29.40 2.25 -9.83
N THR A 26 -29.44 2.24 -8.50
CA THR A 26 -28.33 2.73 -7.70
C THR A 26 -27.14 1.84 -8.05
N GLN A 27 -26.31 2.31 -8.98
CA GLN A 27 -24.99 1.74 -9.15
C GLN A 27 -24.24 2.11 -7.86
N ALA A 28 -24.09 1.14 -6.97
CA ALA A 28 -23.03 1.20 -5.98
C ALA A 28 -21.74 1.32 -6.79
N ILE A 29 -21.24 2.53 -6.91
CA ILE A 29 -19.86 2.74 -7.32
C ILE A 29 -19.09 2.19 -6.13
N ASP A 30 -18.67 0.92 -6.21
CA ASP A 30 -17.58 0.42 -5.39
C ASP A 30 -16.36 1.24 -5.80
N PHE A 31 -16.27 2.44 -5.23
CA PHE A 31 -15.02 3.16 -5.12
C PHE A 31 -14.23 2.32 -4.12
N ASP A 32 -13.63 1.25 -4.63
CA ASP A 32 -12.55 0.53 -3.98
C ASP A 32 -11.43 1.57 -3.80
N VAL A 33 -11.55 2.36 -2.74
CA VAL A 33 -10.38 2.90 -2.06
C VAL A 33 -9.71 1.68 -1.47
N ARG A 34 -9.08 0.88 -2.34
CA ARG A 34 -8.02 -0.01 -1.95
C ARG A 34 -6.97 0.93 -1.41
N MET A 35 -7.02 1.16 -0.10
CA MET A 35 -5.93 1.76 0.63
C MET A 35 -4.70 1.00 0.16
N PRO A 36 -3.72 1.67 -0.47
CA PRO A 36 -2.62 0.97 -1.10
C PRO A 36 -1.99 0.06 -0.05
N THR A 37 -2.11 -1.24 -0.26
CA THR A 37 -1.44 -2.23 0.58
C THR A 37 0.03 -2.30 0.19
N GLU A 38 0.40 -1.68 -0.94
CA GLU A 38 1.77 -1.65 -1.41
C GLU A 38 2.60 -0.63 -0.64
N TYR A 39 3.86 -0.99 -0.42
CA TYR A 39 4.89 -0.09 0.09
C TYR A 39 6.03 0.00 -0.90
N THR A 40 6.64 1.16 -1.00
CA THR A 40 7.78 1.40 -1.89
C THR A 40 8.96 1.90 -1.07
N LEU A 41 10.12 1.30 -1.32
CA LEU A 41 11.40 1.70 -0.77
C LEU A 41 12.08 2.67 -1.74
N TYR A 42 12.48 3.82 -1.20
CA TYR A 42 13.26 4.83 -1.91
C TYR A 42 14.60 5.07 -1.23
N ARG A 43 15.52 5.67 -2.00
CA ARG A 43 16.76 6.26 -1.48
C ARG A 43 17.01 7.65 -2.04
N THR A 44 17.87 8.38 -1.34
CA THR A 44 18.39 9.68 -1.80
C THR A 44 19.38 9.48 -2.94
N GLY A 45 19.51 10.52 -3.77
CA GLY A 45 20.62 10.65 -4.69
C GLY A 45 21.92 10.98 -3.95
N VAL A 46 23.02 10.56 -4.54
CA VAL A 46 24.36 10.94 -4.10
C VAL A 46 25.07 11.55 -5.29
N ASP A 47 25.57 12.77 -5.13
CA ASP A 47 26.49 13.37 -6.08
C ASP A 47 27.93 13.09 -5.63
N LEU A 48 28.63 12.29 -6.43
CA LEU A 48 30.02 11.92 -6.17
C LEU A 48 30.98 13.08 -6.44
N ILE A 49 30.62 14.07 -7.25
CA ILE A 49 31.51 15.20 -7.56
C ILE A 49 31.49 16.20 -6.40
N SER A 50 30.30 16.52 -5.88
CA SER A 50 30.14 17.47 -4.77
C SER A 50 30.22 16.82 -3.38
N ASN A 51 30.34 15.48 -3.31
CA ASN A 51 30.34 14.69 -2.06
C ASN A 51 29.13 15.03 -1.18
N ALA A 52 27.96 15.26 -1.81
CA ALA A 52 26.76 15.73 -1.15
C ALA A 52 25.56 14.82 -1.47
N HIS A 53 24.58 14.85 -0.56
CA HIS A 53 23.28 14.23 -0.78
C HIS A 53 22.39 15.15 -1.59
N ASP A 54 21.80 14.60 -2.64
CA ASP A 54 20.70 15.26 -3.32
C ASP A 54 19.39 14.71 -2.75
N GLU A 55 18.75 15.52 -1.90
CA GLU A 55 17.46 15.19 -1.30
C GLU A 55 16.29 15.33 -2.28
N THR A 56 16.49 16.00 -3.42
CA THR A 56 15.47 16.15 -4.46
C THR A 56 15.32 14.88 -5.29
N LEU A 57 16.39 14.08 -5.38
CA LEU A 57 16.39 12.82 -6.11
C LEU A 57 15.80 11.69 -5.25
N ARG A 58 14.62 11.23 -5.67
CA ARG A 58 13.93 10.06 -5.09
C ARG A 58 14.13 8.87 -6.00
N ILE A 59 15.11 8.05 -5.68
CA ILE A 59 15.45 6.87 -6.49
C ILE A 59 14.65 5.69 -5.98
N HIS A 60 13.80 5.13 -6.83
CA HIS A 60 13.06 3.88 -6.57
C HIS A 60 14.03 2.70 -6.46
N ILE A 61 13.84 1.86 -5.44
CA ILE A 61 14.60 0.61 -5.27
C ILE A 61 13.69 -0.60 -5.48
N ALA A 62 12.60 -0.67 -4.73
CA ALA A 62 11.73 -1.82 -4.69
C ALA A 62 10.31 -1.42 -4.29
N THR A 63 9.33 -2.15 -4.80
CA THR A 63 7.93 -2.07 -4.36
C THR A 63 7.53 -3.43 -3.80
N PHE A 64 6.87 -3.42 -2.66
CA PHE A 64 6.37 -4.58 -1.91
C PHE A 64 4.85 -4.62 -2.10
N ASP A 65 4.39 -5.46 -3.01
CA ASP A 65 2.99 -5.59 -3.44
C ASP A 65 2.45 -7.01 -3.24
N ALA A 66 2.86 -7.66 -2.15
CA ALA A 66 2.38 -9.00 -1.84
C ALA A 66 0.87 -9.00 -1.56
N ASN A 67 0.17 -10.10 -1.91
CA ASN A 67 -1.28 -10.28 -1.75
C ASN A 67 -1.75 -10.33 -0.27
N GLN A 68 -0.84 -10.14 0.67
CA GLN A 68 -1.07 -10.04 2.10
C GLN A 68 -1.56 -8.64 2.49
N ASP A 69 -1.68 -8.41 3.80
CA ASP A 69 -2.10 -7.12 4.33
C ASP A 69 -1.02 -6.03 4.23
N SER A 70 -1.44 -4.78 4.44
CA SER A 70 -0.54 -3.63 4.45
C SER A 70 0.56 -3.71 5.53
N LYS A 71 0.35 -4.46 6.62
CA LYS A 71 1.34 -4.59 7.70
C LYS A 71 2.50 -5.48 7.26
N TYR A 72 2.21 -6.54 6.52
CA TYR A 72 3.21 -7.42 5.94
C TYR A 72 4.12 -6.67 4.96
N ASN A 73 3.52 -5.91 4.04
CA ASN A 73 4.28 -5.12 3.08
C ASN A 73 5.08 -3.99 3.75
N GLN A 74 4.52 -3.36 4.79
CA GLN A 74 5.24 -2.40 5.62
C GLN A 74 6.44 -3.05 6.31
N ALA A 75 6.24 -4.18 6.99
CA ALA A 75 7.30 -4.88 7.72
C ALA A 75 8.44 -5.31 6.80
N ASN A 76 8.13 -5.79 5.60
CA ASN A 76 9.14 -6.13 4.59
C ASN A 76 9.91 -4.90 4.12
N CYS A 77 9.23 -3.77 3.93
CA CYS A 77 9.91 -2.53 3.56
C CYS A 77 10.86 -2.05 4.68
N GLU A 78 10.40 -2.06 5.93
CA GLU A 78 11.21 -1.69 7.09
C GLU A 78 12.43 -2.62 7.25
N PHE A 79 12.24 -3.92 7.10
CA PHE A 79 13.32 -4.90 7.12
C PHE A 79 14.34 -4.64 6.01
N ALA A 80 13.88 -4.39 4.78
CA ALA A 80 14.77 -4.06 3.67
C ALA A 80 15.55 -2.76 3.95
N LYS A 81 14.89 -1.72 4.47
CA LYS A 81 15.51 -0.45 4.87
C LYS A 81 16.64 -0.69 5.89
N GLU A 82 16.38 -1.48 6.92
CA GLU A 82 17.38 -1.84 7.94
C GLU A 82 18.56 -2.61 7.33
N TYR A 83 18.28 -3.59 6.48
CA TYR A 83 19.30 -4.37 5.81
C TYR A 83 20.20 -3.51 4.91
N PHE A 84 19.60 -2.61 4.11
CA PHE A 84 20.36 -1.69 3.27
C PHE A 84 21.18 -0.69 4.10
N ASN A 85 20.66 -0.24 5.25
CA ASN A 85 21.40 0.62 6.17
C ASN A 85 22.59 -0.09 6.81
N ALA A 86 22.45 -1.37 7.18
CA ALA A 86 23.53 -2.15 7.78
C ALA A 86 24.63 -2.48 6.77
N ASN A 87 24.26 -2.75 5.51
CA ASN A 87 25.18 -3.20 4.46
C ASN A 87 25.61 -2.06 3.52
N GLN A 88 25.55 -0.81 3.95
CA GLN A 88 26.02 0.30 3.11
C GLN A 88 27.51 0.16 2.82
N PRO A 89 27.93 0.41 1.56
CA PRO A 89 29.33 0.35 1.20
C PRO A 89 30.10 1.39 2.01
N HIS A 90 30.98 0.92 2.89
CA HIS A 90 31.92 1.79 3.57
C HIS A 90 33.06 2.09 2.60
N TYR A 91 33.07 3.29 2.02
CA TYR A 91 34.18 3.79 1.20
C TYR A 91 35.39 4.16 2.08
N ARG A 92 35.89 3.22 2.89
CA ARG A 92 36.96 3.44 3.85
C ARG A 92 38.27 3.74 3.12
N GLY A 93 38.94 4.84 3.49
CA GLY A 93 40.17 5.29 2.83
C GLY A 93 39.96 6.03 1.50
N SER A 94 38.71 6.36 1.16
CA SER A 94 38.35 7.19 0.01
C SER A 94 37.78 8.54 0.45
N ILE A 95 37.85 9.54 -0.42
CA ILE A 95 37.23 10.86 -0.21
C ILE A 95 35.71 10.78 0.00
N TYR A 96 35.09 9.68 -0.44
CA TYR A 96 33.66 9.40 -0.32
C TYR A 96 33.26 8.68 0.98
N SER A 97 34.19 8.53 1.94
CA SER A 97 33.96 7.84 3.22
C SER A 97 32.84 8.47 4.07
N THR A 98 32.47 9.71 3.79
CA THR A 98 31.43 10.47 4.50
C THR A 98 30.02 10.28 3.94
N ILE A 99 29.88 9.66 2.77
CA ILE A 99 28.59 9.52 2.09
C ILE A 99 27.76 8.43 2.76
N LYS A 100 26.56 8.78 3.24
CA LYS A 100 25.60 7.82 3.82
C LYS A 100 24.27 7.88 3.09
N ILE A 101 23.90 6.81 2.41
CA ILE A 101 22.64 6.78 1.65
C ILE A 101 21.47 6.74 2.64
N LYS A 102 20.47 7.60 2.47
CA LYS A 102 19.26 7.57 3.29
C LYS A 102 18.20 6.76 2.58
N TYR A 103 17.62 5.80 3.30
CA TYR A 103 16.54 4.94 2.83
C TYR A 103 15.25 5.25 3.60
N TRP A 104 14.11 5.24 2.93
CA TRP A 104 12.81 5.37 3.59
C TRP A 104 11.72 4.59 2.84
N CYS A 105 10.72 4.19 3.62
CA CYS A 105 9.54 3.50 3.13
C CYS A 105 8.39 4.49 2.95
N GLU A 106 7.65 4.32 1.87
CA GLU A 106 6.49 5.13 1.56
C GLU A 106 5.32 4.24 1.15
N LYS A 107 4.13 4.60 1.59
CA LYS A 107 2.92 3.88 1.23
C LYS A 107 2.51 4.23 -0.19
N GLY A 108 2.29 3.22 -1.03
CA GLY A 108 1.88 3.40 -2.41
C GLY A 108 2.76 2.64 -3.39
N ARG A 109 2.19 2.42 -4.58
CA ARG A 109 2.87 1.81 -5.71
C ARG A 109 3.67 2.85 -6.49
N PHE A 110 4.91 2.52 -6.84
CA PHE A 110 5.72 3.34 -7.73
C PHE A 110 5.06 3.49 -9.11
N ARG A 111 5.05 4.71 -9.65
CA ARG A 111 4.56 5.04 -10.99
C ARG A 111 5.72 5.59 -11.82
N LYS A 112 5.95 5.01 -12.99
CA LYS A 112 7.05 5.33 -13.90
C LYS A 112 6.63 6.34 -14.95
#